data_AF-A0A7C1S735-F1
#
_entry.id   AF-A0A7C1S735-F1
#
_cell.length_a   1.000
_cell.length_b   1.000
_cell.length_c   1.000
_cell.angle_alpha   90.00
_cell.angle_beta   90.00
_cell.angle_gamma   90.00
#
_symmetry.space_group_name_H-M   'P 1'
#
loop_
_entity.id
_entity.type
_entity.pdbx_description
1 polymer ?
#
loop_
_entity_poly.entity_id
_entity_poly.type
_entity_poly.pdbx_seq_one_letter_code
_entity_poly.pdbx_strand_id
1 'polypeptide(L)'
;MANRLQLSIVNFRKNSYIIIEGKQHATNFYIIRSGKVQISKEVEVVEEEGGNILGPGDFFGVVSTMSSHSHIETAMALTDVSMISVY
;
A
#
# COMPACT_ATOMS: atom_id res chain seq x y z
N MET A 1 -18.63 -17.10 9.68
CA MET A 1 -18.83 -15.79 10.33
C MET A 1 -18.48 -14.73 9.31
N ALA A 2 -19.42 -13.89 8.89
CA ALA A 2 -19.14 -12.87 7.88
C ALA A 2 -18.15 -11.86 8.46
N ASN A 3 -16.89 -11.90 8.02
CA ASN A 3 -15.93 -10.88 8.38
C ASN A 3 -16.44 -9.58 7.75
N ARG A 4 -16.93 -8.65 8.58
CA ARG A 4 -17.38 -7.35 8.06
C ARG A 4 -16.13 -6.65 7.55
N LEU A 5 -16.10 -6.31 6.27
CA LEU A 5 -15.05 -5.45 5.70
C LEU A 5 -14.94 -4.19 6.57
N GLN A 6 -13.82 -4.03 7.24
CA GLN A 6 -13.58 -2.87 8.10
C GLN A 6 -12.83 -1.83 7.27
N LEU A 7 -13.55 -0.77 6.89
CA LEU A 7 -13.00 0.35 6.14
C LEU A 7 -12.68 1.48 7.13
N SER A 8 -11.47 2.02 7.06
CA SER A 8 -11.07 3.18 7.85
C SER A 8 -10.31 4.19 7.01
N ILE A 9 -10.48 5.48 7.30
CA ILE A 9 -9.69 6.54 6.67
C ILE A 9 -8.40 6.69 7.47
N VAL A 10 -7.27 6.58 6.78
CA VAL A 10 -5.94 6.77 7.36
C VAL A 10 -5.22 7.89 6.61
N ASN A 11 -4.41 8.66 7.33
CA ASN A 11 -3.66 9.77 6.77
C ASN A 11 -2.18 9.62 7.11
N PHE A 12 -1.33 9.84 6.12
CA PHE A 12 0.12 9.80 6.24
C PHE A 12 0.70 11.14 5.83
N ARG A 13 1.73 11.60 6.54
CA ARG A 13 2.48 12.78 6.13
C ARG A 13 3.44 12.43 5.00
N LYS A 14 3.83 13.43 4.22
CA LYS A 14 4.95 13.32 3.28
C LYS A 14 6.16 12.65 3.94
N ASN A 15 6.82 11.77 3.20
CA ASN A 15 7.96 10.94 3.59
C ASN A 15 7.66 9.85 4.64
N SER A 16 6.39 9.55 4.93
CA SER A 16 6.05 8.42 5.79
C SER A 16 6.15 7.09 5.03
N TYR A 17 6.71 6.06 5.66
CA TYR A 17 6.58 4.69 5.19
C TYR A 17 5.21 4.13 5.59
N ILE A 18 4.45 3.67 4.62
CA ILE A 18 3.12 3.07 4.80
C ILE A 18 3.25 1.55 4.90
N ILE A 19 4.05 0.97 3.99
CA ILE A 19 4.39 -0.45 3.97
C ILE A 19 5.92 -0.56 3.85
N ILE A 20 6.49 -1.55 4.53
CA ILE A 20 7.90 -1.88 4.45
C ILE A 20 8.00 -3.34 4.01
N GLU A 21 8.76 -3.59 2.95
CA GLU A 21 9.03 -4.93 2.45
C GLU A 21 9.61 -5.83 3.54
N GLY A 22 9.25 -7.12 3.51
CA GLY A 22 9.66 -8.11 4.50
C GLY A 22 8.94 -8.01 5.85
N LYS A 23 8.19 -6.93 6.11
CA LYS A 23 7.38 -6.83 7.34
C LYS A 23 6.26 -7.86 7.33
N GLN A 24 6.20 -8.67 8.38
CA GLN A 24 5.19 -9.72 8.56
C GLN A 24 3.82 -9.13 8.94
N HIS A 25 2.79 -9.95 8.77
CA HIS A 25 1.39 -9.60 9.08
C HIS A 25 0.84 -8.46 8.22
N ALA A 26 0.93 -8.60 6.90
CA ALA A 26 0.19 -7.78 5.95
C ALA A 26 -1.32 -8.02 6.14
N THR A 27 -1.95 -7.19 6.96
CA THR A 27 -3.38 -7.31 7.30
C THR A 27 -4.25 -6.37 6.51
N ASN A 28 -3.65 -5.30 5.96
CA ASN A 28 -4.38 -4.23 5.29
C ASN A 28 -3.80 -3.94 3.92
N PHE A 29 -4.69 -3.65 2.98
CA PHE A 29 -4.34 -2.98 1.73
C PHE A 29 -4.97 -1.59 1.72
N TYR A 30 -4.47 -0.73 0.83
CA TYR A 30 -4.84 0.68 0.82
C TYR A 30 -5.34 1.12 -0.56
N ILE A 31 -6.35 1.99 -0.57
CA ILE A 31 -6.83 2.70 -1.75
C ILE A 31 -6.58 4.20 -1.55
N ILE A 32 -5.86 4.84 -2.46
CA ILE A 32 -5.45 6.24 -2.34
C ILE A 32 -6.65 7.14 -2.66
N ARG A 33 -7.02 8.02 -1.71
CA ARG A 33 -8.06 9.05 -1.93
C ARG A 33 -7.47 10.36 -2.43
N SER A 34 -6.29 10.72 -1.93
CA SER A 34 -5.60 11.95 -2.31
C SER A 34 -4.12 11.85 -1.99
N GLY A 35 -3.25 12.44 -2.81
CA GLY A 35 -1.79 12.44 -2.62
C GLY A 35 -1.08 11.51 -3.58
N LYS A 36 0.23 11.30 -3.36
CA LYS A 36 1.08 10.42 -4.18
C LYS A 36 1.86 9.46 -3.30
N VAL A 37 1.95 8.20 -3.72
CA VAL A 37 2.71 7.14 -3.04
C VAL A 37 3.70 6.56 -4.02
N GLN A 38 4.94 6.34 -3.59
CA GLN A 38 5.94 5.61 -4.36
C GLN A 38 5.99 4.16 -3.87
N ILE A 39 6.01 3.22 -4.81
CA ILE A 39 6.25 1.79 -4.56
C ILE A 39 7.69 1.44 -4.99
N SER A 40 8.37 0.61 -4.20
CA SER A 40 9.69 0.07 -4.52
C SER A 40 9.80 -1.38 -4.04
N LYS A 41 10.49 -2.23 -4.80
CA LYS A 41 10.75 -3.65 -4.45
C LYS A 41 12.26 -3.89 -4.47
N GLU A 42 12.79 -4.69 -3.54
CA GLU A 42 14.22 -4.95 -3.41
C GLU A 42 14.78 -5.75 -4.61
N VAL A 43 13.93 -6.55 -5.26
CA VAL A 43 14.29 -7.28 -6.48
C VAL A 43 13.45 -6.77 -7.66
N GLU A 44 13.96 -5.77 -8.39
CA GLU A 44 13.41 -5.36 -9.69
C GLU A 44 13.73 -6.42 -10.76
N VAL A 45 12.99 -7.54 -10.75
CA VAL A 45 12.94 -8.42 -11.92
C VAL A 45 11.82 -7.89 -12.80
N VAL A 46 12.19 -7.11 -13.80
CA VAL A 46 11.32 -6.45 -14.80
C VAL A 46 10.64 -5.19 -14.25
N GLU A 47 10.86 -4.06 -14.95
CA GLU A 47 10.08 -2.84 -14.77
C GLU A 47 8.59 -3.19 -14.91
N GLU A 48 7.83 -3.17 -13.82
CA GLU A 48 6.36 -3.30 -13.90
C GLU A 48 5.83 -2.11 -14.71
N GLU A 49 5.06 -2.37 -15.77
CA GLU A 49 4.58 -1.41 -16.78
C GLU A 49 3.70 -0.24 -16.24
N GLY A 50 3.57 -0.07 -14.93
CA GLY A 50 2.72 0.94 -14.29
C GLY A 50 3.43 2.17 -13.72
N GLY A 51 4.76 2.17 -13.67
CA GLY A 51 5.52 3.21 -12.99
C GLY A 51 5.40 3.14 -11.46
N ASN A 52 6.46 3.53 -10.76
CA ASN A 52 6.56 3.37 -9.31
C ASN A 52 5.76 4.41 -8.50
N ILE A 53 4.92 5.25 -9.12
CA ILE A 53 4.19 6.33 -8.43
C ILE A 53 2.68 6.16 -8.63
N LEU A 54 1.99 5.91 -7.53
CA LEU A 54 0.55 5.77 -7.44
C LEU A 54 -0.13 7.08 -7.01
N GLY A 55 -1.33 7.30 -7.53
CA GLY A 55 -2.17 8.46 -7.27
C GLY A 55 -3.60 8.11 -6.83
N PRO A 56 -4.51 9.08 -6.78
CA PRO A 56 -5.89 8.86 -6.35
C PRO A 56 -6.62 7.83 -7.22
N GLY A 57 -7.24 6.84 -6.58
CA GLY A 57 -7.90 5.71 -7.25
C GLY A 57 -7.04 4.44 -7.30
N ASP A 58 -5.71 4.58 -7.23
CA ASP A 58 -4.79 3.44 -7.21
C ASP A 58 -4.79 2.75 -5.85
N PHE A 59 -4.33 1.50 -5.83
CA PHE A 59 -4.27 0.67 -4.64
C PHE A 59 -2.97 -0.14 -4.58
N PHE A 60 -2.54 -0.52 -3.37
CA PHE A 60 -1.32 -1.29 -3.14
C PHE A 60 -1.43 -2.15 -1.86
N GLY A 61 -0.53 -3.12 -1.70
CA GLY A 61 -0.54 -4.07 -0.57
C GLY A 61 -1.51 -5.26 -0.69
N VAL A 62 -2.29 -5.34 -1.77
CA VAL A 62 -3.35 -6.37 -1.95
C VAL A 62 -2.79 -7.79 -1.94
N VAL A 63 -1.69 -8.03 -2.67
CA VAL A 63 -1.12 -9.38 -2.82
C VAL A 63 -0.71 -9.95 -1.46
N SER A 64 0.02 -9.19 -0.67
CA SER A 64 0.46 -9.62 0.66
C SER A 64 -0.72 -9.83 1.61
N THR A 65 -1.70 -8.94 1.59
CA THR A 65 -2.91 -9.07 2.43
C THR A 65 -3.74 -10.30 2.09
N MET A 66 -4.04 -10.51 0.81
CA MET A 66 -4.90 -11.62 0.36
C MET A 66 -4.20 -12.98 0.47
N SER A 67 -2.88 -13.03 0.30
CA SER A 67 -2.09 -14.26 0.43
C SER A 67 -1.67 -14.55 1.88
N SER A 68 -1.89 -13.63 2.83
CA SER A 68 -1.38 -13.72 4.21
C SER A 68 0.15 -13.90 4.29
N HIS A 69 0.88 -13.38 3.29
CA HIS A 69 2.34 -13.37 3.25
C HIS A 69 2.90 -12.01 3.69
N SER A 70 4.22 -11.95 3.89
CA SER A 70 4.93 -10.69 4.15
C SER A 70 4.70 -9.68 3.03
N HIS A 71 4.86 -8.40 3.36
CA HIS A 71 4.88 -7.34 2.36
C HIS A 71 5.99 -7.58 1.33
N ILE A 72 5.62 -7.62 0.05
CA ILE A 72 6.54 -7.85 -1.09
C ILE A 72 7.03 -6.54 -1.73
N GLU A 73 6.64 -5.41 -1.14
CA GLU A 73 6.93 -4.08 -1.65
C GLU A 73 7.01 -3.10 -0.49
N THR A 74 7.73 -2.01 -0.68
CA THR A 74 7.77 -0.86 0.20
C THR A 74 6.96 0.27 -0.41
N ALA A 75 6.11 0.91 0.40
CA ALA A 75 5.28 2.04 -0.03
C ALA A 75 5.61 3.28 0.80
N MET A 76 5.96 4.38 0.15
CA MET A 76 6.34 5.65 0.79
C MET A 76 5.49 6.81 0.27
N ALA A 77 4.99 7.64 1.18
CA ALA A 77 4.23 8.84 0.84
C ALA A 77 5.14 9.93 0.25
N LEU A 78 4.92 10.35 -1.00
CA LEU A 78 5.65 11.47 -1.62
C LEU A 78 5.06 12.84 -1.28
N THR A 79 3.79 12.86 -0.88
CA THR A 79 3.05 14.03 -0.39
C THR A 79 2.34 13.66 0.91
N ASP A 80 1.58 14.58 1.50
CA ASP A 80 0.55 14.17 2.46
C ASP A 80 -0.48 13.32 1.70
N VAL A 81 -0.85 12.16 2.25
CA VAL A 81 -1.73 11.18 1.60
C VAL A 81 -2.89 10.82 2.53
N SER A 82 -4.10 10.76 1.96
CA SER A 82 -5.28 10.19 2.60
C SER A 82 -5.68 8.91 1.87
N MET A 83 -5.97 7.85 2.60
CA MET A 83 -6.29 6.54 2.04
C MET A 83 -7.45 5.88 2.77
N ILE A 84 -8.08 4.93 2.10
CA ILE A 84 -8.98 3.95 2.70
C ILE A 84 -8.13 2.72 3.01
N SER A 85 -8.01 2.36 4.29
CA SER A 85 -7.46 1.08 4.73
C SER A 85 -8.57 0.05 4.73
N VAL A 86 -8.31 -1.11 4.13
CA VAL A 86 -9.23 -2.25 4.08
C VAL A 86 -8.59 -3.44 4.81
N TYR A 87 -9.32 -3.95 5.81
CA TYR A 87 -8.97 -5.10 6.66
C TYR A 87 -9.64 -6.39 6.19
#